data_AF-X0J9E0-F1
#
_entry.id   AF-X0J9E0-F1
#
_cell.length_a   1.000
_cell.length_b   1.000
_cell.length_c   1.000
_cell.angle_alpha   90.00
_cell.angle_beta   90.00
_cell.angle_gamma   90.00
#
_symmetry.space_group_name_H-M   'P 1'
#
loop_
_entity.id
_entity.type
_entity.pdbx_description
1 polymer ?
#
loop_
_entity_poly.entity_id
_entity_poly.type
_entity_poly.pdbx_seq_one_letter_code
_entity_poly.pdbx_strand_id
1 'polypeptide(L)'
;MPSPIADRRKARSKNGCLTCRIRKVKCDEQRPVCKRCENSPNKCEWLEPGQALSARGKRVESPAYGSPRLLASSESPASFDSGSPVSPASGHDFPRSHLAAAHIPLANSLQLSEQDRAAFAYIPYSTMVVSYGKLWPWSCFSYIYANIASVYPGVMRSFIAVANMELRARDLLEAGASERASRLGASAAVHYTQALKDLSSLLDRICQTPEQNCDIDALFTMWFLIMRYEACDSETTGASLLHLDGIRLFLRPYLRDDGQATEKKLPCVAQAMLLYTLYLDADSATGNMNSGQFCLDFLSRDAHDYISHEHLFLSVRSALPKMWGEQYPISELLDDLENYRPLRLYHLCQGSKLELLRLARSKTHGGYDDLKKLWRHVESFGDEFADILLLAKKTPSSGGKRLMWTVYAAALDFHALQILCSSLDTYNETPFKPEPSLSYIFSVATKALEEDPRQVYRFMWSLSVALSKMNQAWLSTQLAKARVLLPRFGVPGLILEQCVGLHVSNEGAQ
;
A
#
# COMPACT_ATOMS: atom_id res chain seq x y z
N MET A 1 18.40 23.51 -57.23
CA MET A 1 18.26 22.07 -57.55
C MET A 1 18.11 21.30 -56.25
N PRO A 2 16.89 20.95 -55.80
CA PRO A 2 16.70 20.06 -54.67
C PRO A 2 16.44 18.62 -55.15
N SER A 3 17.21 17.66 -54.64
CA SER A 3 17.02 16.22 -54.85
C SER A 3 16.02 15.64 -53.83
N PRO A 4 15.17 14.67 -54.19
CA PRO A 4 14.15 14.14 -53.29
C PRO A 4 14.68 12.95 -52.46
N ILE A 5 14.46 12.99 -51.14
CA ILE A 5 14.62 11.81 -50.26
C ILE A 5 13.23 11.22 -50.03
N ALA A 6 12.95 10.11 -50.69
CA ALA A 6 11.77 9.29 -50.43
C ALA A 6 12.13 8.18 -49.42
N ASP A 7 11.84 8.40 -48.13
CA ASP A 7 11.82 7.32 -47.13
C ASP A 7 10.49 6.56 -47.24
N ARG A 8 10.42 5.62 -48.18
CA ARG A 8 9.37 4.60 -48.19
C ARG A 8 9.73 3.56 -47.14
N ARG A 9 9.14 3.69 -45.94
CA ARG A 9 8.99 2.60 -44.95
C ARG A 9 8.39 1.38 -45.68
N LYS A 10 9.25 0.46 -46.14
CA LYS A 10 8.85 -0.80 -46.76
C LYS A 10 8.01 -1.56 -45.75
N ALA A 11 6.73 -1.75 -46.08
CA ALA A 11 5.84 -2.63 -45.34
C ALA A 11 6.55 -3.98 -45.13
N ARG A 12 6.57 -4.46 -43.88
CA ARG A 12 7.16 -5.76 -43.56
C ARG A 12 6.45 -6.83 -44.40
N SER A 13 7.21 -7.69 -45.08
CA SER A 13 6.63 -8.80 -45.83
C SER A 13 5.69 -9.59 -44.92
N LYS A 14 4.43 -9.74 -45.36
CA LYS A 14 3.42 -10.54 -44.67
C LYS A 14 3.70 -12.05 -44.79
N ASN A 15 4.58 -12.44 -45.70
CA ASN A 15 4.76 -13.82 -46.15
C ASN A 15 6.01 -14.50 -45.58
N GLY A 16 6.86 -13.79 -44.82
CA GLY A 16 8.03 -14.41 -44.17
C GLY A 16 7.66 -15.40 -43.06
N CYS A 17 8.53 -16.38 -42.80
CA CYS A 17 8.32 -17.37 -41.73
C CYS A 17 8.17 -16.70 -40.34
N LEU A 18 7.46 -17.36 -39.44
CA LEU A 18 7.21 -16.91 -38.07
C LEU A 18 8.50 -16.62 -37.33
N THR A 19 9.48 -17.51 -37.46
CA THR A 19 10.77 -17.39 -36.78
C THR A 19 11.51 -16.10 -37.18
N CYS A 20 11.56 -15.77 -38.47
CA CYS A 20 12.17 -14.51 -38.94
C CYS A 20 11.35 -13.29 -38.53
N ARG A 21 10.01 -13.40 -38.50
CA ARG A 21 9.11 -12.32 -38.06
C ARG A 21 9.28 -12.00 -36.58
N ILE A 22 9.32 -13.00 -35.71
CA ILE A 22 9.56 -12.86 -34.26
C ILE A 22 10.92 -12.22 -34.02
N ARG A 23 11.95 -12.68 -34.76
CA ARG A 23 13.32 -12.15 -34.67
C ARG A 23 13.53 -10.80 -35.36
N LYS A 24 12.50 -10.25 -36.02
CA LYS A 24 12.54 -8.97 -36.76
C LYS A 24 13.66 -8.91 -37.82
N VAL A 25 13.92 -10.02 -38.52
CA VAL A 25 14.92 -10.11 -39.62
C VAL A 25 14.25 -10.41 -40.97
N LYS A 26 14.90 -10.03 -42.09
CA LYS A 26 14.39 -10.30 -43.44
C LYS A 26 14.40 -11.82 -43.72
N CYS A 27 13.26 -12.34 -44.17
CA CYS A 27 13.09 -13.72 -44.64
C CYS A 27 13.19 -13.76 -46.17
N ASP A 28 13.77 -14.82 -46.71
CA ASP A 28 13.91 -15.10 -48.15
C ASP A 28 12.74 -15.92 -48.72
N GLU A 29 11.73 -16.26 -47.90
CA GLU A 29 10.46 -16.88 -48.31
C GLU A 29 10.57 -18.28 -48.95
N GLN A 30 11.76 -18.89 -48.95
CA GLN A 30 11.97 -20.28 -49.43
C GLN A 30 11.33 -21.29 -48.48
N ARG A 31 10.57 -22.25 -49.02
CA ARG A 31 9.92 -23.36 -48.30
C ARG A 31 10.60 -24.69 -48.65
N PRO A 32 10.70 -25.66 -47.73
CA PRO A 32 10.10 -25.71 -46.39
C PRO A 32 10.88 -24.95 -45.30
N VAL A 33 12.14 -24.60 -45.55
CA VAL A 33 13.01 -23.84 -44.62
C VAL A 33 13.65 -22.69 -45.37
N CYS A 34 13.61 -21.48 -44.80
CA CYS A 34 14.27 -20.32 -45.40
C CYS A 34 15.78 -20.35 -45.13
N LYS A 35 16.63 -19.83 -46.03
CA LYS A 35 18.10 -19.89 -45.90
C LYS A 35 18.61 -19.30 -44.58
N ARG A 36 17.89 -18.33 -44.02
CA ARG A 36 18.26 -17.70 -42.75
C ARG A 36 17.98 -18.57 -41.53
N CYS A 37 16.93 -19.39 -41.58
CA CYS A 37 16.65 -20.38 -40.54
C CYS A 37 17.50 -21.64 -40.71
N GLU A 38 17.87 -22.00 -41.93
CA GLU A 38 18.82 -23.09 -42.20
C GLU A 38 20.17 -22.86 -41.51
N ASN A 39 20.66 -21.62 -41.52
CA ASN A 39 21.90 -21.22 -40.86
C ASN A 39 21.72 -20.80 -39.38
N SER A 40 20.60 -21.14 -38.75
CA SER A 40 20.28 -20.76 -37.37
C SER A 40 19.92 -22.00 -36.54
N PRO A 41 20.24 -22.02 -35.23
CA PRO A 41 19.80 -23.10 -34.34
C PRO A 41 18.28 -23.08 -34.03
N ASN A 42 17.50 -22.22 -34.69
CA ASN A 42 16.08 -22.03 -34.41
C ASN A 42 15.25 -22.71 -35.49
N LYS A 43 14.22 -23.46 -35.08
CA LYS A 43 13.28 -24.11 -36.01
C LYS A 43 12.59 -23.09 -36.91
N CYS A 44 12.50 -23.38 -38.21
CA CYS A 44 11.77 -22.56 -39.18
C CYS A 44 10.29 -22.94 -39.14
N GLU A 45 9.42 -22.00 -38.77
CA GLU A 45 7.97 -22.24 -38.69
C GLU A 45 7.20 -21.33 -39.65
N TRP A 46 6.29 -21.91 -40.43
CA TRP A 46 5.40 -21.19 -41.34
C TRP A 46 3.98 -21.23 -40.78
N LEU A 47 3.20 -20.16 -41.03
CA LEU A 47 1.76 -20.17 -40.75
C LEU A 47 1.05 -21.01 -41.80
N GLU A 48 0.27 -21.98 -41.37
CA GLU A 48 -0.67 -22.67 -42.23
C GLU A 48 -1.85 -21.75 -42.58
N PRO A 49 -2.46 -21.87 -43.78
CA PRO A 49 -3.60 -21.05 -44.17
C PRO A 49 -4.76 -21.21 -43.17
N GLY A 50 -5.12 -20.12 -42.48
CA GLY A 50 -6.25 -20.09 -41.54
C GLY A 50 -5.90 -19.81 -40.07
N GLN A 51 -4.61 -19.78 -39.69
CA GLN A 51 -4.21 -19.40 -38.32
C GLN A 51 -3.86 -17.90 -38.22
N ALA A 52 -4.64 -17.14 -37.46
CA ALA A 52 -4.30 -15.78 -37.04
C ALA A 52 -3.33 -15.81 -35.85
N LEU A 53 -2.34 -14.91 -35.87
CA LEU A 53 -1.35 -14.74 -34.80
C LEU A 53 -2.00 -14.24 -33.51
N SER A 54 -2.48 -15.14 -32.65
CA SER A 54 -2.72 -14.83 -31.24
C SER A 54 -1.38 -14.89 -30.51
N ALA A 55 -0.91 -13.73 -30.05
CA ALA A 55 0.29 -13.62 -29.21
C ALA A 55 -0.02 -14.13 -27.80
N ARG A 56 -0.23 -15.44 -27.67
CA ARG A 56 -0.26 -16.15 -26.38
C ARG A 56 0.57 -17.41 -26.58
N GLY A 57 1.84 -17.30 -26.23
CA GLY A 57 2.81 -18.38 -26.36
C GLY A 57 2.37 -19.59 -25.55
N LYS A 58 1.98 -20.67 -26.24
CA LYS A 58 2.01 -22.02 -25.67
C LYS A 58 3.40 -22.59 -25.94
N ARG A 59 4.05 -23.01 -24.85
CA ARG A 59 5.34 -23.69 -24.86
C ARG A 59 5.14 -25.10 -25.42
N VAL A 60 6.00 -25.47 -26.36
CA VAL A 60 6.10 -26.80 -26.98
C VAL A 60 6.74 -27.77 -25.99
N GLU A 61 6.10 -28.91 -25.75
CA GLU A 61 6.70 -30.12 -25.17
C GLU A 61 6.84 -31.20 -26.26
N SER A 62 7.86 -32.04 -26.13
CA SER A 62 8.12 -33.27 -26.91
C SER A 62 9.00 -34.18 -26.06
N PRO A 63 9.05 -35.52 -26.28
CA PRO A 63 7.99 -36.43 -26.74
C PRO A 63 7.95 -37.82 -26.00
N ALA A 64 6.86 -38.57 -26.26
CA ALA A 64 6.67 -40.04 -26.25
C ALA A 64 6.71 -40.79 -24.89
N TYR A 65 5.67 -41.56 -24.51
CA TYR A 65 5.28 -42.83 -25.12
C TYR A 65 3.81 -43.24 -24.80
N GLY A 66 3.11 -43.90 -25.74
CA GLY A 66 1.94 -44.76 -25.44
C GLY A 66 0.57 -44.31 -26.01
N SER A 67 0.19 -44.84 -27.18
CA SER A 67 -1.14 -44.83 -27.83
C SER A 67 -2.20 -45.71 -27.11
N PRO A 68 -3.48 -45.86 -27.58
CA PRO A 68 -4.38 -44.97 -28.36
C PRO A 68 -5.89 -45.01 -27.92
N ARG A 69 -6.76 -44.29 -28.68
CA ARG A 69 -8.24 -44.44 -28.92
C ARG A 69 -9.21 -43.72 -27.94
N LEU A 70 -10.37 -43.15 -28.30
CA LEU A 70 -11.17 -42.96 -29.54
C LEU A 70 -12.38 -42.00 -29.24
N LEU A 71 -12.96 -41.37 -30.28
CA LEU A 71 -14.34 -40.82 -30.46
C LEU A 71 -14.74 -39.53 -29.69
N ALA A 72 -15.02 -38.37 -30.34
CA ALA A 72 -16.21 -37.98 -31.13
C ALA A 72 -17.52 -38.04 -30.27
N SER A 73 -18.34 -37.00 -30.07
CA SER A 73 -19.00 -36.07 -31.03
C SER A 73 -19.57 -34.85 -30.25
N SER A 74 -19.60 -33.63 -30.82
CA SER A 74 -20.76 -32.90 -31.43
C SER A 74 -21.97 -32.70 -30.48
N GLU A 75 -22.59 -31.54 -30.29
CA GLU A 75 -23.31 -30.70 -31.29
C GLU A 75 -23.59 -29.26 -30.75
N SER A 76 -23.81 -28.32 -31.67
CA SER A 76 -24.47 -26.99 -31.49
C SER A 76 -25.93 -27.08 -31.98
N PRO A 77 -26.83 -26.07 -31.82
CA PRO A 77 -26.95 -24.94 -32.79
C PRO A 77 -27.55 -23.60 -32.22
N ALA A 78 -27.19 -22.41 -32.79
CA ALA A 78 -27.97 -21.44 -33.62
C ALA A 78 -29.17 -20.69 -32.92
N SER A 79 -29.60 -19.43 -33.18
CA SER A 79 -29.52 -18.47 -34.32
C SER A 79 -30.26 -17.11 -34.03
N PHE A 80 -29.83 -15.99 -34.69
CA PHE A 80 -30.54 -14.79 -35.28
C PHE A 80 -31.53 -13.90 -34.43
N ASP A 81 -31.78 -12.57 -34.61
CA ASP A 81 -31.55 -11.55 -35.67
C ASP A 81 -31.71 -10.04 -35.22
N SER A 82 -31.03 -9.12 -35.94
CA SER A 82 -31.29 -7.72 -36.43
C SER A 82 -31.77 -6.46 -35.65
N GLY A 83 -31.09 -5.31 -35.91
CA GLY A 83 -31.67 -3.95 -36.12
C GLY A 83 -31.05 -2.72 -35.36
N SER A 84 -30.45 -1.72 -36.05
CA SER A 84 -29.88 -0.43 -35.51
C SER A 84 -30.64 0.82 -36.01
N PRO A 85 -30.42 2.06 -35.48
CA PRO A 85 -29.33 2.95 -35.97
C PRO A 85 -28.71 3.93 -34.92
N VAL A 86 -27.71 4.71 -35.38
CA VAL A 86 -26.58 5.38 -34.68
C VAL A 86 -26.65 6.92 -34.70
N SER A 87 -26.08 7.63 -33.69
CA SER A 87 -25.09 8.75 -33.78
C SER A 87 -24.94 9.55 -32.45
N PRO A 88 -23.87 10.37 -32.22
CA PRO A 88 -22.45 10.01 -32.12
C PRO A 88 -21.83 10.42 -30.76
N ALA A 89 -20.84 9.68 -30.26
CA ALA A 89 -20.11 9.98 -29.02
C ALA A 89 -18.66 10.44 -29.33
N SER A 90 -18.25 11.55 -28.72
CA SER A 90 -16.87 12.03 -28.62
C SER A 90 -16.10 11.20 -27.59
N GLY A 91 -14.99 10.61 -28.02
CA GLY A 91 -14.24 9.59 -27.27
C GLY A 91 -13.23 10.13 -26.24
N HIS A 92 -13.25 9.49 -25.08
CA HIS A 92 -12.08 9.28 -24.22
C HIS A 92 -12.15 7.83 -23.71
N ASP A 93 -11.44 6.92 -24.39
CA ASP A 93 -11.34 5.50 -24.02
C ASP A 93 -10.33 5.32 -22.88
N PHE A 94 -10.84 5.16 -21.66
CA PHE A 94 -10.11 4.48 -20.59
C PHE A 94 -10.39 2.97 -20.68
N PRO A 95 -9.42 2.09 -20.42
CA PRO A 95 -9.65 0.65 -20.46
C PRO A 95 -10.66 0.26 -19.37
N ARG A 96 -11.88 -0.10 -19.81
CA ARG A 96 -12.91 -0.72 -18.97
C ARG A 96 -12.34 -2.00 -18.34
N SER A 97 -12.12 -1.95 -17.03
CA SER A 97 -11.87 -3.14 -16.23
C SER A 97 -13.10 -4.04 -16.28
N HIS A 98 -12.93 -5.30 -16.71
CA HIS A 98 -13.97 -6.32 -16.82
C HIS A 98 -14.42 -6.88 -15.46
N LEU A 99 -14.64 -6.02 -14.46
CA LEU A 99 -15.44 -6.37 -13.29
C LEU A 99 -16.80 -5.68 -13.44
N ALA A 100 -17.67 -6.30 -14.24
CA ALA A 100 -19.08 -6.00 -14.16
C ALA A 100 -19.51 -6.14 -12.69
N ALA A 101 -20.23 -5.15 -12.18
CA ALA A 101 -20.83 -5.11 -10.84
C ALA A 101 -21.92 -6.18 -10.69
N ALA A 102 -21.57 -7.45 -10.86
CA ALA A 102 -22.39 -8.57 -10.48
C ALA A 102 -22.32 -8.67 -8.94
N HIS A 103 -23.49 -8.61 -8.31
CA HIS A 103 -23.73 -8.74 -6.88
C HIS A 103 -22.70 -9.65 -6.21
N ILE A 104 -21.85 -9.10 -5.36
CA ILE A 104 -21.07 -9.91 -4.41
C ILE A 104 -22.12 -10.60 -3.53
N PRO A 105 -22.28 -11.94 -3.59
CA PRO A 105 -23.17 -12.64 -2.69
C PRO A 105 -22.63 -12.44 -1.28
N LEU A 106 -23.35 -11.70 -0.45
CA LEU A 106 -22.99 -11.51 0.94
C LEU A 106 -23.48 -12.73 1.71
N ALA A 107 -22.55 -13.59 2.13
CA ALA A 107 -22.87 -14.74 2.99
C ALA A 107 -23.41 -14.31 4.36
N ASN A 108 -23.23 -13.02 4.68
CA ASN A 108 -23.47 -12.45 5.99
C ASN A 108 -24.85 -11.77 6.16
N SER A 109 -25.79 -12.02 5.23
CA SER A 109 -27.16 -11.47 5.21
C SER A 109 -27.26 -9.94 5.27
N LEU A 110 -26.15 -9.21 5.15
CA LEU A 110 -26.12 -7.75 5.19
C LEU A 110 -26.76 -7.18 3.92
N GLN A 111 -27.71 -6.27 4.07
CA GLN A 111 -28.29 -5.54 2.94
C GLN A 111 -27.55 -4.22 2.74
N LEU A 112 -26.84 -4.10 1.61
CA LEU A 112 -26.12 -2.89 1.24
C LEU A 112 -26.98 -1.98 0.38
N SER A 113 -27.12 -0.73 0.81
CA SER A 113 -27.70 0.35 0.01
C SER A 113 -26.85 0.63 -1.24
N GLU A 114 -27.38 1.41 -2.19
CA GLU A 114 -26.61 1.83 -3.36
C GLU A 114 -25.36 2.65 -2.96
N GLN A 115 -25.50 3.51 -1.96
CA GLN A 115 -24.39 4.27 -1.41
C GLN A 115 -23.32 3.37 -0.80
N ASP A 116 -23.72 2.34 -0.05
CA ASP A 116 -22.79 1.38 0.55
C ASP A 116 -22.00 0.62 -0.52
N ARG A 117 -22.67 0.21 -1.60
CA ARG A 117 -22.02 -0.46 -2.75
C ARG A 117 -21.02 0.46 -3.44
N ALA A 118 -21.37 1.73 -3.62
CA ALA A 118 -20.47 2.73 -4.20
C ALA A 118 -19.25 2.99 -3.31
N ALA A 119 -19.45 3.09 -1.99
CA ALA A 119 -18.36 3.26 -1.02
C ALA A 119 -17.44 2.03 -0.99
N PHE A 120 -18.01 0.81 -0.98
CA PHE A 120 -17.22 -0.41 -1.02
C PHE A 120 -16.43 -0.54 -2.34
N ALA A 121 -17.05 -0.22 -3.49
CA ALA A 121 -16.39 -0.22 -4.78
C ALA A 121 -15.26 0.83 -4.91
N TYR A 122 -15.24 1.85 -4.05
CA TYR A 122 -14.18 2.86 -4.01
C TYR A 122 -12.90 2.37 -3.31
N ILE A 123 -12.96 1.35 -2.44
CA ILE A 123 -11.82 0.86 -1.64
C ILE A 123 -10.51 0.62 -2.44
N PRO A 124 -10.53 0.05 -3.67
CA PRO A 124 -9.31 -0.12 -4.47
C PRO A 124 -8.52 1.16 -4.73
N TYR A 125 -9.19 2.32 -4.68
CA TYR A 125 -8.63 3.65 -4.94
C TYR A 125 -8.38 4.45 -3.67
N SER A 126 -8.67 3.88 -2.51
CA SER A 126 -8.59 4.55 -1.21
C SER A 126 -7.16 4.97 -0.85
N THR A 127 -7.07 6.01 -0.03
CA THR A 127 -5.81 6.49 0.55
C THR A 127 -5.16 5.40 1.39
N MET A 128 -5.95 4.57 2.08
CA MET A 128 -5.45 3.41 2.81
C MET A 128 -4.62 2.47 1.91
N VAL A 129 -5.12 2.09 0.73
CA VAL A 129 -4.37 1.24 -0.20
C VAL A 129 -3.08 1.92 -0.65
N VAL A 130 -3.13 3.23 -0.92
CA VAL A 130 -1.96 4.03 -1.30
C VAL A 130 -0.91 4.06 -0.18
N SER A 131 -1.32 4.26 1.07
CA SER A 131 -0.44 4.44 2.22
C SER A 131 0.42 3.20 2.52
N TYR A 132 -0.18 2.01 2.49
CA TYR A 132 0.56 0.75 2.73
C TYR A 132 1.19 0.16 1.45
N GLY A 133 0.84 0.72 0.29
CA GLY A 133 1.73 0.77 -0.86
C GLY A 133 1.84 -0.47 -1.72
N LYS A 134 1.16 -1.59 -1.43
CA LYS A 134 0.96 -2.67 -2.41
C LYS A 134 -0.22 -2.30 -3.31
N LEU A 135 -0.02 -2.37 -4.63
CA LEU A 135 -1.08 -2.12 -5.61
C LEU A 135 -2.27 -3.05 -5.34
N TRP A 136 -3.48 -2.59 -5.68
CA TRP A 136 -4.71 -3.30 -5.33
C TRP A 136 -4.68 -4.80 -5.69
N PRO A 137 -4.39 -5.20 -6.95
CA PRO A 137 -4.33 -6.62 -7.30
C PRO A 137 -3.33 -7.34 -6.41
N TRP A 138 -3.75 -8.47 -5.85
CA TRP A 138 -2.89 -9.32 -5.01
C TRP A 138 -2.44 -8.72 -3.68
N SER A 139 -2.93 -7.53 -3.31
CA SER A 139 -2.67 -6.94 -2.00
C SER A 139 -3.38 -7.69 -0.86
N CYS A 140 -2.91 -7.46 0.36
CA CYS A 140 -3.59 -7.93 1.56
C CYS A 140 -5.02 -7.37 1.64
N PHE A 141 -5.23 -6.08 1.33
CA PHE A 141 -6.57 -5.48 1.32
C PHE A 141 -7.48 -6.08 0.25
N SER A 142 -6.98 -6.38 -0.95
CA SER A 142 -7.78 -7.07 -1.97
C SER A 142 -8.16 -8.48 -1.54
N TYR A 143 -7.28 -9.19 -0.82
CA TYR A 143 -7.61 -10.51 -0.27
C TYR A 143 -8.71 -10.41 0.78
N ILE A 144 -8.58 -9.48 1.73
CA ILE A 144 -9.60 -9.23 2.76
C ILE A 144 -10.94 -8.84 2.12
N TYR A 145 -10.89 -7.92 1.15
CA TYR A 145 -12.06 -7.43 0.42
C TYR A 145 -12.84 -8.55 -0.27
N ALA A 146 -12.14 -9.48 -0.92
CA ALA A 146 -12.78 -10.57 -1.66
C ALA A 146 -13.22 -11.74 -0.77
N ASN A 147 -12.40 -12.10 0.23
CA ASN A 147 -12.54 -13.38 0.94
C ASN A 147 -13.07 -13.25 2.38
N ILE A 148 -12.91 -12.08 3.02
CA ILE A 148 -13.29 -11.89 4.42
C ILE A 148 -14.51 -10.98 4.53
N ALA A 149 -14.53 -9.86 3.80
CA ALA A 149 -15.61 -8.88 3.92
C ALA A 149 -17.00 -9.43 3.52
N SER A 150 -17.05 -10.39 2.58
CA SER A 150 -18.30 -11.05 2.17
C SER A 150 -18.90 -11.97 3.25
N VAL A 151 -18.06 -12.44 4.18
CA VAL A 151 -18.41 -13.40 5.24
C VAL A 151 -18.62 -12.71 6.58
N TYR A 152 -17.84 -11.67 6.89
CA TYR A 152 -17.88 -10.97 8.18
C TYR A 152 -18.51 -9.58 8.04
N PRO A 153 -19.73 -9.34 8.58
CA PRO A 153 -20.41 -8.04 8.47
C PRO A 153 -19.57 -6.89 9.02
N GLY A 154 -18.88 -7.12 10.14
CA GLY A 154 -18.05 -6.11 10.78
C GLY A 154 -16.93 -5.61 9.86
N VAL A 155 -16.26 -6.51 9.14
CA VAL A 155 -15.23 -6.15 8.16
C VAL A 155 -15.81 -5.33 7.00
N MET A 156 -16.96 -5.75 6.45
CA MET A 156 -17.66 -5.02 5.39
C MET A 156 -18.02 -3.59 5.83
N ARG A 157 -18.63 -3.46 7.01
CA ARG A 157 -19.03 -2.16 7.58
C ARG A 157 -17.83 -1.28 7.87
N SER A 158 -16.75 -1.82 8.41
CA SER A 158 -15.53 -1.05 8.66
C SER A 158 -14.91 -0.53 7.36
N PHE A 159 -14.89 -1.31 6.27
CA PHE A 159 -14.48 -0.80 4.96
C PHE A 159 -15.37 0.34 4.49
N ILE A 160 -16.69 0.17 4.53
CA ILE A 160 -17.65 1.20 4.10
C ILE A 160 -17.48 2.48 4.93
N ALA A 161 -17.28 2.36 6.24
CA ALA A 161 -17.04 3.50 7.12
C ALA A 161 -15.78 4.29 6.71
N VAL A 162 -14.65 3.60 6.51
CA VAL A 162 -13.40 4.23 6.05
C VAL A 162 -13.60 4.88 4.66
N ALA A 163 -14.22 4.18 3.72
CA ALA A 163 -14.49 4.72 2.38
C ALA A 163 -15.36 5.98 2.42
N ASN A 164 -16.40 6.00 3.24
CA ASN A 164 -17.28 7.16 3.37
C ASN A 164 -16.54 8.37 3.96
N MET A 165 -15.62 8.17 4.91
CA MET A 165 -14.78 9.25 5.44
C MET A 165 -13.84 9.83 4.37
N GLU A 166 -13.25 8.97 3.53
CA GLU A 166 -12.41 9.44 2.42
C GLU A 166 -13.22 10.17 1.34
N LEU A 167 -14.37 9.62 0.95
CA LEU A 167 -15.28 10.25 -0.01
C LEU A 167 -15.78 11.60 0.52
N ARG A 168 -16.09 11.68 1.82
CA ARG A 168 -16.46 12.94 2.48
C ARG A 168 -15.33 13.95 2.38
N ALA A 169 -14.09 13.56 2.69
CA ALA A 169 -12.95 14.46 2.60
C ALA A 169 -12.72 14.96 1.17
N ARG A 170 -12.89 14.10 0.17
CA ARG A 170 -12.82 14.49 -1.24
C ARG A 170 -13.91 15.51 -1.60
N ASP A 171 -15.16 15.26 -1.21
CA ASP A 171 -16.27 16.19 -1.45
C ASP A 171 -16.03 17.55 -0.78
N LEU A 172 -15.45 17.57 0.43
CA LEU A 172 -15.09 18.80 1.13
C LEU A 172 -13.99 19.59 0.41
N LEU A 173 -13.01 18.90 -0.19
CA LEU A 173 -11.93 19.52 -0.95
C LEU A 173 -12.40 20.07 -2.30
N GLU A 174 -13.36 19.41 -2.96
CA GLU A 174 -13.86 19.79 -4.28
C GLU A 174 -14.97 20.85 -4.21
N ALA A 175 -15.91 20.70 -3.27
CA ALA A 175 -17.15 21.48 -3.22
C ALA A 175 -17.40 22.18 -1.86
N GLY A 176 -16.51 22.02 -0.88
CA GLY A 176 -16.73 22.54 0.48
C GLY A 176 -17.83 21.79 1.24
N ALA A 177 -18.36 22.42 2.29
CA ALA A 177 -19.44 21.86 3.10
C ALA A 177 -20.69 21.67 2.24
N SER A 178 -21.12 20.42 2.06
CA SER A 178 -22.27 20.05 1.23
C SER A 178 -23.17 19.03 1.93
N GLU A 179 -24.43 18.95 1.52
CA GLU A 179 -25.36 17.94 2.02
C GLU A 179 -24.83 16.52 1.80
N ARG A 180 -24.15 16.28 0.67
CA ARG A 180 -23.53 15.00 0.35
C ARG A 180 -22.41 14.65 1.34
N ALA A 181 -21.52 15.60 1.67
CA ALA A 181 -20.47 15.40 2.66
C ALA A 181 -21.05 15.07 4.05
N SER A 182 -22.15 15.72 4.45
CA SER A 182 -22.86 15.41 5.69
C SER A 182 -23.47 14.01 5.68
N ARG A 183 -24.13 13.61 4.58
CA ARG A 183 -24.69 12.24 4.44
C ARG A 183 -23.60 11.17 4.48
N LEU A 184 -22.45 11.40 3.84
CA LEU A 184 -21.30 10.49 3.89
C LEU A 184 -20.77 10.33 5.32
N GLY A 185 -20.61 11.44 6.06
CA GLY A 185 -20.19 11.40 7.47
C GLY A 185 -21.17 10.63 8.36
N ALA A 186 -22.47 10.90 8.23
CA ALA A 186 -23.51 10.19 8.97
C ALA A 186 -23.52 8.68 8.66
N SER A 187 -23.41 8.31 7.37
CA SER A 187 -23.31 6.91 6.95
C SER A 187 -22.06 6.22 7.54
N ALA A 188 -20.92 6.92 7.55
CA ALA A 188 -19.68 6.40 8.13
C ALA A 188 -19.85 6.09 9.63
N ALA A 189 -20.41 7.02 10.40
CA ALA A 189 -20.65 6.86 11.84
C ALA A 189 -21.61 5.70 12.16
N VAL A 190 -22.67 5.51 11.35
CA VAL A 190 -23.60 4.39 11.49
C VAL A 190 -22.90 3.05 11.28
N HIS A 191 -22.13 2.91 10.21
CA HIS A 191 -21.39 1.68 9.93
C HIS A 191 -20.30 1.41 10.95
N TYR A 192 -19.58 2.43 11.40
CA TYR A 192 -18.62 2.34 12.48
C TYR A 192 -19.25 1.80 13.77
N THR A 193 -20.36 2.40 14.21
CA THR A 193 -21.07 1.99 15.43
C THR A 193 -21.53 0.54 15.36
N GLN A 194 -22.00 0.11 14.20
CA GLN A 194 -22.44 -1.27 14.03
C GLN A 194 -21.26 -2.24 13.89
N ALA A 195 -20.14 -1.83 13.29
CA ALA A 195 -18.92 -2.62 13.26
C ALA A 195 -18.36 -2.88 14.66
N LEU A 196 -18.49 -1.93 15.60
CA LEU A 196 -18.12 -2.15 17.02
C LEU A 196 -18.97 -3.24 17.69
N LYS A 197 -20.27 -3.31 17.38
CA LYS A 197 -21.15 -4.39 17.88
C LYS A 197 -20.77 -5.73 17.27
N ASP A 198 -20.46 -5.74 15.98
CA ASP A 198 -19.98 -6.93 15.28
C ASP A 198 -18.62 -7.40 15.84
N LEU A 199 -17.74 -6.46 16.23
CA LEU A 199 -16.45 -6.73 16.87
C LEU A 199 -16.64 -7.47 18.20
N SER A 200 -17.51 -6.94 19.07
CA SER A 200 -17.82 -7.57 20.35
C SER A 200 -18.40 -8.97 20.15
N SER A 201 -19.33 -9.11 19.20
CA SER A 201 -19.96 -10.40 18.90
C SER A 201 -18.95 -11.44 18.37
N LEU A 202 -17.96 -11.00 17.58
CA LEU A 202 -16.89 -11.87 17.09
C LEU A 202 -15.94 -12.28 18.22
N LEU A 203 -15.58 -11.35 19.13
CA LEU A 203 -14.78 -11.66 20.32
C LEU A 203 -15.49 -12.69 21.20
N ASP A 204 -16.79 -12.52 21.46
CA ASP A 204 -17.57 -13.48 22.25
C ASP A 204 -17.59 -14.87 21.61
N ARG A 205 -17.72 -14.94 20.28
CA ARG A 205 -17.65 -16.20 19.52
C ARG A 205 -16.30 -16.88 19.67
N ILE A 206 -15.21 -16.14 19.51
CA ILE A 206 -13.84 -16.67 19.63
C ILE A 206 -13.59 -17.20 21.05
N CYS A 207 -14.15 -16.55 22.07
CA CYS A 207 -14.07 -17.03 23.46
C CYS A 207 -14.87 -18.32 23.72
N GLN A 208 -15.95 -18.55 22.98
CA GLN A 208 -16.88 -19.68 23.20
C GLN A 208 -16.59 -20.90 22.33
N THR A 209 -15.98 -20.71 21.17
CA THR A 209 -15.71 -21.78 20.19
C THR A 209 -14.21 -21.97 19.97
N PRO A 210 -13.77 -23.16 19.50
CA PRO A 210 -12.39 -23.35 19.10
C PRO A 210 -11.98 -22.30 18.05
N GLU A 211 -10.82 -21.68 18.28
CA GLU A 211 -10.33 -20.58 17.47
C GLU A 211 -10.10 -20.99 16.01
N GLN A 212 -10.70 -20.25 15.10
CA GLN A 212 -10.52 -20.43 13.67
C GLN A 212 -9.66 -19.30 13.09
N ASN A 213 -8.72 -19.64 12.21
CA ASN A 213 -7.85 -18.65 11.58
C ASN A 213 -8.62 -17.53 10.87
N CYS A 214 -9.76 -17.84 10.24
CA CYS A 214 -10.61 -16.85 9.58
C CYS A 214 -11.25 -15.85 10.55
N ASP A 215 -11.63 -16.30 11.76
CA ASP A 215 -12.16 -15.42 12.81
C ASP A 215 -11.07 -14.47 13.31
N ILE A 216 -9.82 -14.95 13.45
CA ILE A 216 -8.67 -14.13 13.86
C ILE A 216 -8.27 -13.13 12.77
N ASP A 217 -8.24 -13.57 11.50
CA ASP A 217 -8.00 -12.68 10.37
C ASP A 217 -9.06 -11.58 10.29
N ALA A 218 -10.33 -11.91 10.50
CA ALA A 218 -11.42 -10.93 10.55
C ALA A 218 -11.28 -9.98 11.75
N LEU A 219 -10.95 -10.49 12.93
CA LEU A 219 -10.80 -9.71 14.16
C LEU A 219 -9.70 -8.64 14.02
N PHE A 220 -8.50 -9.04 13.58
CA PHE A 220 -7.39 -8.11 13.38
C PHE A 220 -7.65 -7.12 12.24
N THR A 221 -8.36 -7.55 11.19
CA THR A 221 -8.82 -6.66 10.13
C THR A 221 -9.77 -5.59 10.68
N MET A 222 -10.74 -5.98 11.51
CA MET A 222 -11.70 -5.04 12.10
C MET A 222 -11.00 -4.03 12.99
N TRP A 223 -10.11 -4.46 13.89
CA TRP A 223 -9.33 -3.55 14.72
C TRP A 223 -8.55 -2.52 13.90
N PHE A 224 -7.84 -2.98 12.87
CA PHE A 224 -7.09 -2.08 11.97
C PHE A 224 -8.02 -1.06 11.27
N LEU A 225 -9.13 -1.50 10.68
CA LEU A 225 -10.03 -0.62 9.94
C LEU A 225 -10.79 0.34 10.86
N ILE A 226 -11.15 -0.09 12.08
CA ILE A 226 -11.75 0.75 13.13
C ILE A 226 -10.78 1.86 13.51
N MET A 227 -9.52 1.52 13.82
CA MET A 227 -8.51 2.54 14.11
C MET A 227 -8.27 3.47 12.92
N ARG A 228 -8.32 2.95 11.69
CA ARG A 228 -8.20 3.79 10.48
C ARG A 228 -9.36 4.78 10.34
N TYR A 229 -10.58 4.39 10.69
CA TYR A 229 -11.74 5.29 10.76
C TYR A 229 -11.52 6.36 11.83
N GLU A 230 -11.10 5.96 13.04
CA GLU A 230 -10.88 6.90 14.16
C GLU A 230 -9.74 7.90 13.88
N ALA A 231 -8.77 7.53 13.05
CA ALA A 231 -7.74 8.46 12.58
C ALA A 231 -8.33 9.56 11.65
N CYS A 232 -9.44 9.26 10.96
CA CYS A 232 -10.17 10.24 10.14
C CYS A 232 -11.18 11.07 10.93
N ASP A 233 -11.65 10.56 12.08
CA ASP A 233 -12.71 11.17 12.87
C ASP A 233 -12.14 11.94 14.07
N SER A 234 -12.45 13.23 14.15
CA SER A 234 -12.05 14.05 15.29
C SER A 234 -12.85 13.73 16.55
N GLU A 235 -14.03 13.11 16.48
CA GLU A 235 -14.89 12.95 17.67
C GLU A 235 -14.53 11.73 18.52
N THR A 236 -13.86 10.72 17.95
CA THR A 236 -13.55 9.43 18.61
C THR A 236 -12.19 9.39 19.33
N THR A 237 -11.64 10.55 19.72
CA THR A 237 -10.31 10.63 20.36
C THR A 237 -10.26 9.93 21.70
N GLY A 238 -9.61 8.78 21.72
CA GLY A 238 -9.41 7.95 22.91
C GLY A 238 -9.90 6.51 22.73
N ALA A 239 -10.83 6.27 21.81
CA ALA A 239 -11.33 4.93 21.54
C ALA A 239 -10.25 4.00 20.95
N SER A 240 -9.32 4.54 20.16
CA SER A 240 -8.17 3.79 19.62
C SER A 240 -7.30 3.15 20.71
N LEU A 241 -7.12 3.82 21.86
CA LEU A 241 -6.33 3.28 22.97
C LEU A 241 -7.00 2.04 23.58
N LEU A 242 -8.33 2.05 23.70
CA LEU A 242 -9.09 0.89 24.17
C LEU A 242 -8.94 -0.30 23.22
N HIS A 243 -8.93 -0.04 21.91
CA HIS A 243 -8.70 -1.08 20.90
C HIS A 243 -7.28 -1.66 21.00
N LEU A 244 -6.26 -0.81 21.17
CA LEU A 244 -4.87 -1.24 21.38
C LEU A 244 -4.70 -2.08 22.65
N ASP A 245 -5.35 -1.70 23.75
CA ASP A 245 -5.36 -2.50 24.98
C ASP A 245 -6.08 -3.84 24.79
N GLY A 246 -7.19 -3.85 24.06
CA GLY A 246 -7.88 -5.07 23.66
C GLY A 246 -6.98 -6.03 22.88
N ILE A 247 -6.24 -5.51 21.89
CA ILE A 247 -5.25 -6.30 21.13
C ILE A 247 -4.17 -6.84 22.07
N ARG A 248 -3.62 -6.00 22.96
CA ARG A 248 -2.59 -6.41 23.92
C ARG A 248 -3.07 -7.56 24.81
N LEU A 249 -4.30 -7.49 25.31
CA LEU A 249 -4.90 -8.55 26.12
C LEU A 249 -5.10 -9.83 25.30
N PHE A 250 -5.59 -9.71 24.06
CA PHE A 250 -5.80 -10.85 23.17
C PHE A 250 -4.51 -11.58 22.82
N LEU A 251 -3.40 -10.85 22.69
CA LEU A 251 -2.10 -11.42 22.34
C LEU A 251 -1.38 -12.14 23.50
N ARG A 252 -1.83 -12.00 24.76
CA ARG A 252 -1.17 -12.64 25.92
C ARG A 252 -0.91 -14.15 25.77
N PRO A 253 -1.82 -14.97 25.22
CA PRO A 253 -1.55 -16.40 25.01
C PRO A 253 -0.48 -16.66 23.93
N TYR A 254 -0.33 -15.75 22.96
CA TYR A 254 0.68 -15.81 21.91
C TYR A 254 2.09 -15.41 22.41
N LEU A 255 2.17 -14.93 23.65
CA LEU A 255 3.40 -14.46 24.29
C LEU A 255 4.03 -15.46 25.26
N ARG A 256 3.34 -16.55 25.58
CA ARG A 256 3.82 -17.51 26.57
C ARG A 256 4.68 -18.57 25.91
N ASP A 257 5.95 -18.59 26.28
CA ASP A 257 6.89 -19.69 26.02
C ASP A 257 6.75 -20.75 27.12
N ASP A 258 5.51 -21.19 27.38
CA ASP A 258 5.27 -22.32 28.28
C ASP A 258 5.55 -23.56 27.44
N GLY A 259 6.73 -24.17 27.61
CA GLY A 259 7.27 -25.32 26.83
C GLY A 259 6.44 -26.61 26.80
N GLN A 260 5.12 -26.53 27.00
CA GLN A 260 4.11 -27.57 26.87
C GLN A 260 2.93 -27.17 25.96
N ALA A 261 2.82 -25.92 25.48
CA ALA A 261 1.74 -25.50 24.59
C ALA A 261 2.16 -25.63 23.12
N THR A 262 1.26 -26.18 22.27
CA THR A 262 1.39 -26.07 20.81
C THR A 262 1.57 -24.60 20.43
N GLU A 263 2.69 -24.30 19.77
CA GLU A 263 3.11 -22.94 19.41
C GLU A 263 2.00 -22.21 18.63
N LYS A 264 1.25 -21.35 19.32
CA LYS A 264 0.07 -20.70 18.77
C LYS A 264 0.53 -19.59 17.83
N LYS A 265 0.22 -19.70 16.54
CA LYS A 265 0.65 -18.74 15.51
C LYS A 265 -0.53 -17.95 14.96
N LEU A 266 -0.34 -16.64 14.83
CA LEU A 266 -1.30 -15.77 14.15
C LEU A 266 -1.36 -16.13 12.66
N PRO A 267 -2.53 -16.10 12.03
CA PRO A 267 -2.67 -16.24 10.59
C PRO A 267 -2.06 -15.06 9.82
N CYS A 268 -1.83 -15.24 8.51
CA CYS A 268 -1.05 -14.30 7.70
C CYS A 268 -1.71 -12.91 7.60
N VAL A 269 -3.04 -12.83 7.53
CA VAL A 269 -3.74 -11.53 7.46
C VAL A 269 -3.64 -10.85 8.82
N ALA A 270 -3.86 -11.57 9.92
CA ALA A 270 -3.72 -11.03 11.26
C ALA A 270 -2.32 -10.45 11.52
N GLN A 271 -1.25 -11.13 11.09
CA GLN A 271 0.12 -10.60 11.20
C GLN A 271 0.32 -9.31 10.38
N ALA A 272 -0.22 -9.25 9.16
CA ALA A 272 -0.16 -8.06 8.32
C ALA A 272 -0.92 -6.87 8.92
N MET A 273 -2.14 -7.11 9.41
CA MET A 273 -2.96 -6.10 10.06
C MET A 273 -2.33 -5.64 11.37
N LEU A 274 -1.73 -6.54 12.15
CA LEU A 274 -1.00 -6.17 13.36
C LEU A 274 0.18 -5.23 13.04
N LEU A 275 1.01 -5.57 12.05
CA LEU A 275 2.12 -4.69 11.63
C LEU A 275 1.61 -3.31 11.18
N TYR A 276 0.52 -3.26 10.41
CA TYR A 276 -0.05 -1.99 9.96
C TYR A 276 -0.67 -1.18 11.11
N THR A 277 -1.23 -1.85 12.11
CA THR A 277 -1.67 -1.22 13.36
C THR A 277 -0.49 -0.64 14.15
N LEU A 278 0.67 -1.32 14.20
CA LEU A 278 1.89 -0.76 14.80
C LEU A 278 2.31 0.54 14.10
N TYR A 279 2.27 0.57 12.76
CA TYR A 279 2.59 1.78 12.01
C TYR A 279 1.55 2.90 12.22
N LEU A 280 0.25 2.57 12.33
CA LEU A 280 -0.78 3.57 12.68
C LEU A 280 -0.55 4.17 14.07
N ASP A 281 -0.18 3.35 15.06
CA ASP A 281 0.14 3.83 16.41
C ASP A 281 1.40 4.71 16.40
N ALA A 282 2.43 4.31 15.64
CA ALA A 282 3.66 5.09 15.44
C ALA A 282 3.39 6.45 14.78
N ASP A 283 2.52 6.50 13.77
CA ASP A 283 2.09 7.73 13.13
C ASP A 283 1.25 8.59 14.08
N SER A 284 0.36 7.98 14.86
CA SER A 284 -0.48 8.70 15.82
C SER A 284 0.32 9.34 16.96
N ALA A 285 1.45 8.74 17.35
CA ALA A 285 2.37 9.28 18.36
C ALA A 285 2.92 10.67 18.01
N THR A 286 2.82 11.07 16.74
CA THR A 286 3.26 12.37 16.27
C THR A 286 2.26 13.48 16.60
N GLY A 287 0.95 13.20 16.58
CA GLY A 287 -0.07 14.18 16.96
C GLY A 287 -0.58 14.03 18.40
N ASN A 288 -0.35 12.86 19.02
CA ASN A 288 -0.93 12.49 20.31
C ASN A 288 0.12 11.86 21.23
N MET A 289 0.40 12.52 22.36
CA MET A 289 1.34 12.00 23.35
C MET A 289 0.90 10.68 23.98
N ASN A 290 -0.39 10.34 23.98
CA ASN A 290 -0.83 9.07 24.57
C ASN A 290 -0.69 7.88 23.61
N SER A 291 -0.27 8.12 22.36
CA SER A 291 -0.05 7.09 21.34
C SER A 291 1.43 6.69 21.23
N GLY A 292 1.71 5.59 20.52
CA GLY A 292 3.05 5.07 20.26
C GLY A 292 3.54 4.03 21.27
N GLN A 293 2.92 3.95 22.45
CA GLN A 293 3.32 2.99 23.47
C GLN A 293 3.07 1.54 23.03
N PHE A 294 2.00 1.29 22.27
CA PHE A 294 1.72 -0.06 21.77
C PHE A 294 2.81 -0.53 20.81
N CYS A 295 3.24 0.32 19.88
CA CYS A 295 4.35 -0.03 19.00
C CYS A 295 5.70 -0.13 19.75
N LEU A 296 5.94 0.71 20.76
CA LEU A 296 7.16 0.63 21.60
C LEU A 296 7.27 -0.70 22.36
N ASP A 297 6.17 -1.23 22.88
CA ASP A 297 6.18 -2.55 23.54
C ASP A 297 6.72 -3.65 22.62
N PHE A 298 6.40 -3.58 21.32
CA PHE A 298 6.85 -4.53 20.30
C PHE A 298 8.29 -4.29 19.86
N LEU A 299 8.71 -3.03 19.83
CA LEU A 299 10.10 -2.63 19.55
C LEU A 299 11.07 -3.06 20.65
N SER A 300 10.61 -3.06 21.91
CA SER A 300 11.44 -3.46 23.06
C SER A 300 11.65 -4.97 23.21
N ARG A 301 10.99 -5.79 22.39
CA ARG A 301 11.11 -7.26 22.43
C ARG A 301 12.40 -7.71 21.73
N ASP A 302 12.89 -8.89 22.10
CA ASP A 302 13.98 -9.53 21.36
C ASP A 302 13.56 -9.81 19.91
N ALA A 303 14.47 -9.66 18.95
CA ALA A 303 14.16 -9.86 17.53
C ALA A 303 13.71 -11.30 17.18
N HIS A 304 14.06 -12.30 18.00
CA HIS A 304 13.63 -13.68 17.83
C HIS A 304 12.23 -13.95 18.39
N ASP A 305 11.66 -13.00 19.13
CA ASP A 305 10.31 -13.11 19.64
C ASP A 305 9.30 -13.07 18.49
N TYR A 306 8.36 -14.02 18.50
CA TYR A 306 7.38 -14.25 17.45
C TYR A 306 6.52 -13.01 17.14
N ILE A 307 6.28 -12.15 18.13
CA ILE A 307 5.55 -10.90 17.90
C ILE A 307 6.44 -9.66 18.04
N SER A 308 7.76 -9.78 17.93
CA SER A 308 8.61 -8.59 17.84
C SER A 308 8.28 -7.76 16.60
N HIS A 309 8.57 -6.46 16.68
CA HIS A 309 8.42 -5.55 15.55
C HIS A 309 9.19 -6.05 14.30
N GLU A 310 10.40 -6.59 14.51
CA GLU A 310 11.27 -7.13 13.45
C GLU A 310 10.72 -8.45 12.87
N HIS A 311 10.32 -9.40 13.71
CA HIS A 311 9.77 -10.67 13.25
C HIS A 311 8.47 -10.47 12.44
N LEU A 312 7.57 -9.59 12.91
CA LEU A 312 6.35 -9.23 12.17
C LEU A 312 6.67 -8.63 10.80
N PHE A 313 7.65 -7.73 10.72
CA PHE A 313 8.09 -7.19 9.43
C PHE A 313 8.54 -8.29 8.47
N LEU A 314 9.43 -9.18 8.91
CA LEU A 314 9.96 -10.28 8.10
C LEU A 314 8.84 -11.23 7.66
N SER A 315 7.95 -11.59 8.59
CA SER A 315 6.85 -12.51 8.29
C SER A 315 5.90 -11.95 7.22
N VAL A 316 5.53 -10.66 7.34
CA VAL A 316 4.62 -9.99 6.40
C VAL A 316 5.21 -9.88 4.99
N ARG A 317 6.55 -9.85 4.82
CA ARG A 317 7.19 -9.90 3.49
C ARG A 317 6.93 -11.22 2.74
N SER A 318 6.62 -12.29 3.46
CA SER A 318 6.31 -13.60 2.87
C SER A 318 4.80 -13.94 2.90
N ALA A 319 3.95 -13.03 3.36
CA ALA A 319 2.54 -13.32 3.63
C ALA A 319 1.69 -13.43 2.35
N LEU A 320 1.89 -12.57 1.35
CA LEU A 320 1.02 -12.54 0.17
C LEU A 320 1.03 -13.85 -0.64
N PRO A 321 2.19 -14.48 -0.94
CA PRO A 321 2.19 -15.79 -1.58
C PRO A 321 1.50 -16.88 -0.75
N LYS A 322 1.60 -16.81 0.59
CA LYS A 322 0.92 -17.75 1.49
C LYS A 322 -0.60 -17.55 1.50
N MET A 323 -1.06 -16.31 1.39
CA MET A 323 -2.48 -15.95 1.35
C MET A 323 -3.14 -16.35 0.03
N TRP A 324 -2.50 -16.01 -1.10
CA TRP A 324 -3.06 -16.24 -2.44
C TRP A 324 -2.73 -17.63 -3.03
N GLY A 325 -1.78 -18.34 -2.42
CA GLY A 325 -1.36 -19.67 -2.87
C GLY A 325 -0.89 -19.66 -4.32
N GLU A 326 -1.29 -20.66 -5.09
CA GLU A 326 -0.92 -20.82 -6.51
C GLU A 326 -1.41 -19.69 -7.41
N GLN A 327 -2.38 -18.87 -6.95
CA GLN A 327 -2.87 -17.73 -7.73
C GLN A 327 -1.88 -16.57 -7.73
N TYR A 328 -0.96 -16.49 -6.76
CA TYR A 328 -0.01 -15.39 -6.66
C TYR A 328 1.01 -15.42 -7.81
N PRO A 329 1.00 -14.43 -8.72
CA PRO A 329 1.81 -14.51 -9.91
C PRO A 329 3.29 -14.19 -9.63
N ILE A 330 4.19 -14.78 -10.41
CA ILE A 330 5.64 -14.56 -10.32
C ILE A 330 6.01 -13.07 -10.44
N SER A 331 5.28 -12.30 -11.26
CA SER A 331 5.51 -10.86 -11.40
C SER A 331 5.33 -10.10 -10.09
N GLU A 332 4.39 -10.52 -9.25
CA GLU A 332 4.14 -9.89 -7.94
C GLU A 332 5.16 -10.32 -6.91
N LEU A 333 5.65 -11.57 -6.99
CA LEU A 333 6.78 -12.03 -6.18
C LEU A 333 8.06 -11.24 -6.50
N LEU A 334 8.32 -10.97 -7.78
CA LEU A 334 9.44 -10.11 -8.20
C LEU A 334 9.27 -8.68 -7.67
N ASP A 335 8.07 -8.10 -7.77
CA ASP A 335 7.77 -6.78 -7.21
C ASP A 335 8.00 -6.75 -5.68
N ASP A 336 7.65 -7.81 -4.95
CA ASP A 336 7.91 -7.89 -3.50
C ASP A 336 9.40 -7.91 -3.18
N LEU A 337 10.19 -8.65 -3.97
CA LEU A 337 11.65 -8.68 -3.83
C LEU A 337 12.27 -7.30 -4.12
N GLU A 338 11.82 -6.62 -5.18
CA GLU A 338 12.28 -5.27 -5.53
C GLU A 338 11.97 -4.26 -4.40
N ASN A 339 10.79 -4.37 -3.78
CA ASN A 339 10.34 -3.44 -2.73
C ASN A 339 10.93 -3.75 -1.34
N TYR A 340 11.53 -4.93 -1.12
CA TYR A 340 12.03 -5.34 0.20
C TYR A 340 12.98 -4.30 0.81
N ARG A 341 13.96 -3.86 0.04
CA ARG A 341 15.03 -2.96 0.50
C ARG A 341 14.53 -1.58 0.94
N PRO A 342 13.73 -0.84 0.15
CA PRO A 342 13.17 0.43 0.64
C PRO A 342 12.12 0.23 1.75
N LEU A 343 11.37 -0.88 1.76
CA LEU A 343 10.49 -1.20 2.89
C LEU A 343 11.28 -1.44 4.19
N ARG A 344 12.49 -2.00 4.10
CA ARG A 344 13.38 -2.17 5.25
C ARG A 344 13.83 -0.82 5.80
N LEU A 345 14.28 0.10 4.94
CA LEU A 345 14.61 1.46 5.37
C LEU A 345 13.41 2.14 6.04
N TYR A 346 12.23 2.06 5.44
CA TYR A 346 11.01 2.61 6.03
C TYR A 346 10.72 2.02 7.42
N HIS A 347 10.84 0.70 7.57
CA HIS A 347 10.61 0.02 8.84
C HIS A 347 11.58 0.47 9.96
N LEU A 348 12.87 0.61 9.63
CA LEU A 348 13.87 1.14 10.56
C LEU A 348 13.58 2.60 10.96
N CYS A 349 13.10 3.40 10.01
CA CYS A 349 12.67 4.78 10.28
C CYS A 349 11.49 4.81 11.26
N GLN A 350 10.49 3.93 11.13
CA GLN A 350 9.35 3.89 12.06
C GLN A 350 9.78 3.56 13.50
N GLY A 351 10.67 2.58 13.67
CA GLY A 351 11.21 2.25 15.00
C GLY A 351 12.00 3.41 15.62
N SER A 352 12.90 4.00 14.82
CA SER A 352 13.75 5.11 15.27
C SER A 352 12.95 6.39 15.57
N LYS A 353 11.88 6.66 14.80
CA LYS A 353 10.94 7.75 15.02
C LYS A 353 10.27 7.65 16.38
N LEU A 354 9.83 6.45 16.78
CA LEU A 354 9.22 6.24 18.10
C LEU A 354 10.21 6.36 19.24
N GLU A 355 11.43 5.84 19.08
CA GLU A 355 12.47 6.01 20.09
C GLU A 355 12.84 7.49 20.25
N LEU A 356 12.91 8.25 19.14
CA LEU A 356 13.12 9.70 19.19
C LEU A 356 12.00 10.41 19.97
N LEU A 357 10.75 10.06 19.70
CA LEU A 357 9.58 10.60 20.41
C LEU A 357 9.63 10.25 21.91
N ARG A 358 10.07 9.04 22.26
CA ARG A 358 10.26 8.61 23.64
C ARG A 358 11.33 9.45 24.35
N LEU A 359 12.47 9.67 23.70
CA LEU A 359 13.56 10.48 24.22
C LEU A 359 13.17 11.94 24.40
N ALA A 360 12.49 12.54 23.42
CA ALA A 360 11.99 13.93 23.51
C ALA A 360 11.04 14.16 24.70
N ARG A 361 10.32 13.11 25.13
CA ARG A 361 9.40 13.15 26.27
C ARG A 361 10.07 12.89 27.61
N SER A 362 11.25 12.27 27.61
CA SER A 362 11.98 11.96 28.84
C SER A 362 12.63 13.23 29.40
N LYS A 363 12.37 13.53 30.68
CA LYS A 363 12.99 14.66 31.41
C LYS A 363 14.31 14.29 32.09
N THR A 364 14.83 13.09 31.89
CA THR A 364 15.95 12.54 32.66
C THR A 364 17.32 12.92 32.08
N HIS A 365 18.30 13.16 32.96
CA HIS A 365 19.69 13.49 32.60
C HIS A 365 20.42 12.45 31.72
N GLY A 366 19.91 11.21 31.59
CA GLY A 366 20.47 10.16 30.71
C GLY A 366 20.03 10.23 29.24
N GLY A 367 19.10 11.13 28.87
CA GLY A 367 18.55 11.19 27.52
C GLY A 367 19.57 11.55 26.43
N TYR A 368 20.68 12.18 26.80
CA TYR A 368 21.71 12.60 25.86
C TYR A 368 22.53 11.43 25.28
N ASP A 369 22.96 10.49 26.12
CA ASP A 369 23.71 9.31 25.66
C ASP A 369 22.85 8.40 24.78
N ASP A 370 21.56 8.29 25.11
CA ASP A 370 20.61 7.53 24.31
C ASP A 370 20.28 8.23 22.98
N LEU A 371 20.20 9.57 22.95
CA LEU A 371 20.11 10.34 21.71
C LEU A 371 21.34 10.13 20.82
N LYS A 372 22.55 10.10 21.39
CA LYS A 372 23.79 9.76 20.65
C LYS A 372 23.79 8.34 20.10
N LYS A 373 23.25 7.36 20.84
CA LYS A 373 23.08 5.99 20.32
C LYS A 373 22.10 5.96 19.16
N LEU A 374 20.96 6.64 19.29
CA LEU A 374 19.96 6.74 18.23
C LEU A 374 20.54 7.44 16.99
N TRP A 375 21.27 8.54 17.16
CA TRP A 375 21.94 9.23 16.06
C TRP A 375 22.88 8.31 15.28
N ARG A 376 23.78 7.59 15.98
CA ARG A 376 24.68 6.62 15.35
C ARG A 376 23.93 5.49 14.64
N HIS A 377 22.80 5.07 15.19
CA HIS A 377 21.95 4.08 14.53
C HIS A 377 21.35 4.63 13.23
N VAL A 378 20.86 5.87 13.23
CA VAL A 378 20.36 6.56 12.03
C VAL A 378 21.45 6.74 10.98
N GLU A 379 22.66 7.12 11.38
CA GLU A 379 23.81 7.20 10.45
C GLU A 379 24.14 5.84 9.84
N SER A 380 24.16 4.79 10.67
CA SER A 380 24.45 3.42 10.23
C SER A 380 23.54 2.96 9.10
N PHE A 381 22.22 3.18 9.20
CA PHE A 381 21.32 2.81 8.10
C PHE A 381 21.26 3.87 7.00
N GLY A 382 21.69 5.11 7.25
CA GLY A 382 21.96 6.07 6.18
C GLY A 382 23.03 5.56 5.21
N ASP A 383 24.12 5.02 5.75
CA ASP A 383 25.20 4.40 4.97
C ASP A 383 24.74 3.10 4.30
N GLU A 384 24.04 2.23 5.03
CA GLU A 384 23.55 0.95 4.50
C GLU A 384 22.60 1.14 3.32
N PHE A 385 21.74 2.16 3.34
CA PHE A 385 20.71 2.41 2.32
C PHE A 385 21.01 3.62 1.42
N ALA A 386 22.28 4.02 1.32
CA ALA A 386 22.70 5.15 0.48
C ALA A 386 22.27 4.99 -1.00
N ASP A 387 22.14 3.77 -1.49
CA ASP A 387 21.63 3.45 -2.81
C ASP A 387 20.15 3.83 -2.99
N ILE A 388 19.30 3.59 -1.98
CA ILE A 388 17.89 4.00 -1.96
C ILE A 388 17.76 5.52 -1.95
N LEU A 389 18.55 6.19 -1.11
CA LEU A 389 18.59 7.65 -1.02
C LEU A 389 19.08 8.28 -2.35
N LEU A 390 20.08 7.69 -2.99
CA LEU A 390 20.57 8.15 -4.27
C LEU A 390 19.55 7.93 -5.39
N LEU A 391 18.86 6.78 -5.38
CA LEU A 391 17.84 6.44 -6.37
C LEU A 391 16.65 7.40 -6.29
N ALA A 392 16.14 7.67 -5.08
CA ALA A 392 15.10 8.66 -4.85
C ALA A 392 15.51 10.04 -5.38
N LYS A 393 16.76 10.45 -5.18
CA LYS A 393 17.28 11.75 -5.67
C LYS A 393 17.37 11.80 -7.19
N LYS A 394 18.01 10.81 -7.83
CA LYS A 394 18.36 10.83 -9.26
C LYS A 394 17.18 10.57 -10.19
N THR A 395 16.17 9.83 -9.74
CA THR A 395 15.07 9.43 -10.60
C THR A 395 14.11 10.62 -10.82
N PRO A 396 13.79 10.99 -12.08
CA PRO A 396 12.95 12.16 -12.35
C PRO A 396 11.47 11.94 -12.01
N SER A 397 10.96 10.71 -12.13
CA SER A 397 9.57 10.33 -11.87
C SER A 397 9.48 8.86 -11.44
N SER A 398 8.36 8.44 -10.84
CA SER A 398 8.13 7.06 -10.45
C SER A 398 8.04 6.11 -11.65
N GLY A 399 7.58 6.63 -12.80
CA GLY A 399 7.32 5.83 -14.00
C GLY A 399 6.17 4.84 -13.78
N GLY A 400 5.25 5.14 -12.87
CA GLY A 400 4.14 4.27 -12.45
C GLY A 400 4.57 3.05 -11.63
N LYS A 401 5.84 2.94 -11.23
CA LYS A 401 6.35 1.77 -10.51
C LYS A 401 6.14 1.89 -9.00
N ARG A 402 5.53 0.87 -8.40
CA ARG A 402 5.37 0.73 -6.94
C ARG A 402 6.67 0.98 -6.18
N LEU A 403 7.76 0.38 -6.66
CA LEU A 403 9.10 0.51 -6.09
C LEU A 403 9.46 1.97 -5.80
N MET A 404 9.26 2.86 -6.77
CA MET A 404 9.68 4.25 -6.65
C MET A 404 8.87 5.01 -5.59
N TRP A 405 7.58 4.71 -5.44
CA TRP A 405 6.76 5.29 -4.36
C TRP A 405 7.25 4.86 -2.98
N THR A 406 7.64 3.59 -2.84
CA THR A 406 8.24 3.08 -1.60
C THR A 406 9.61 3.72 -1.33
N VAL A 407 10.45 3.87 -2.36
CA VAL A 407 11.75 4.54 -2.30
C VAL A 407 11.60 6.00 -1.86
N TYR A 408 10.64 6.75 -2.42
CA TYR A 408 10.38 8.13 -2.02
C TYR A 408 9.91 8.21 -0.56
N ALA A 409 8.94 7.40 -0.15
CA ALA A 409 8.45 7.40 1.23
C ALA A 409 9.58 7.13 2.24
N ALA A 410 10.38 6.08 2.01
CA ALA A 410 11.48 5.71 2.89
C ALA A 410 12.58 6.79 2.97
N ALA A 411 12.94 7.40 1.83
CA ALA A 411 13.96 8.44 1.80
C ALA A 411 13.49 9.74 2.48
N LEU A 412 12.22 10.11 2.31
CA LEU A 412 11.64 11.29 2.96
C LEU A 412 11.59 11.11 4.48
N ASP A 413 11.18 9.94 4.96
CA ASP A 413 11.16 9.62 6.39
C ASP A 413 12.58 9.60 6.99
N PHE A 414 13.57 9.05 6.27
CA PHE A 414 14.97 9.10 6.70
C PHE A 414 15.46 10.54 6.92
N HIS A 415 15.27 11.42 5.93
CA HIS A 415 15.74 12.81 6.05
C HIS A 415 14.97 13.60 7.11
N ALA A 416 13.67 13.32 7.28
CA ALA A 416 12.89 13.93 8.36
C ALA A 416 13.37 13.48 9.74
N LEU A 417 13.72 12.20 9.89
CA LEU A 417 14.31 11.67 11.12
C LEU A 417 15.64 12.36 11.45
N GLN A 418 16.54 12.53 10.48
CA GLN A 418 17.80 13.27 10.69
C GLN A 418 17.56 14.70 11.18
N ILE A 419 16.62 15.42 10.55
CA ILE A 419 16.26 16.80 10.93
C ILE A 419 15.74 16.86 12.36
N LEU A 420 14.88 15.94 12.77
CA LEU A 420 14.36 15.93 14.14
C LEU A 420 15.43 15.53 15.15
N CYS A 421 16.23 14.49 14.87
CA CYS A 421 17.30 14.09 15.77
C CYS A 421 18.30 15.22 16.01
N SER A 422 18.70 15.95 14.96
CA SER A 422 19.62 17.08 15.10
C SER A 422 19.01 18.24 15.89
N SER A 423 17.68 18.35 15.91
CA SER A 423 17.00 19.42 16.63
C SER A 423 16.89 19.16 18.13
N LEU A 424 17.09 17.92 18.57
CA LEU A 424 17.17 17.56 19.99
C LEU A 424 18.62 17.55 20.50
N ASP A 425 19.62 17.69 19.62
CA ASP A 425 21.04 17.81 20.01
C ASP A 425 21.35 19.22 20.51
N THR A 426 20.99 19.50 21.76
CA THR A 426 21.19 20.81 22.41
C THR A 426 22.64 21.23 22.57
N TYR A 427 23.59 20.30 22.46
CA TYR A 427 25.01 20.54 22.66
C TYR A 427 25.76 20.83 21.36
N ASN A 428 25.08 20.75 20.19
CA ASN A 428 25.67 20.92 18.86
C ASN A 428 26.94 20.08 18.65
N GLU A 429 27.00 18.89 19.26
CA GLU A 429 28.15 18.00 19.06
C GLU A 429 28.11 17.33 17.68
N THR A 430 26.93 17.23 17.08
CA THR A 430 26.79 16.74 15.70
C THR A 430 26.98 17.88 14.69
N PRO A 431 27.87 17.73 13.68
CA PRO A 431 28.09 18.76 12.65
C PRO A 431 26.96 18.79 11.59
N PHE A 432 25.78 18.27 11.91
CA PHE A 432 24.69 18.10 10.97
C PHE A 432 24.09 19.44 10.57
N LYS A 433 23.91 19.62 9.26
CA LYS A 433 23.25 20.78 8.67
C LYS A 433 21.90 20.34 8.10
N PRO A 434 20.76 20.91 8.53
CA PRO A 434 19.45 20.47 8.08
C PRO A 434 19.13 20.88 6.63
N GLU A 435 19.80 21.89 6.06
CA GLU A 435 19.46 22.48 4.76
C GLU A 435 19.52 21.48 3.58
N PRO A 436 20.52 20.59 3.45
CA PRO A 436 20.54 19.57 2.40
C PRO A 436 19.39 18.59 2.52
N SER A 437 19.05 18.16 3.74
CA SER A 437 17.92 17.25 3.99
C SER A 437 16.57 17.93 3.71
N LEU A 438 16.42 19.20 4.06
CA LEU A 438 15.23 20.00 3.73
C LEU A 438 15.06 20.16 2.22
N SER A 439 16.15 20.51 1.51
CA SER A 439 16.17 20.61 0.04
C SER A 439 15.84 19.27 -0.62
N TYR A 440 16.36 18.18 -0.06
CA TYR A 440 16.04 16.82 -0.51
C TYR A 440 14.55 16.52 -0.36
N ILE A 441 13.97 16.74 0.83
CA ILE A 441 12.55 16.48 1.10
C ILE A 441 11.70 17.27 0.12
N PHE A 442 11.97 18.55 -0.04
CA PHE A 442 11.22 19.41 -0.96
C PHE A 442 11.31 18.87 -2.40
N SER A 443 12.52 18.62 -2.90
CA SER A 443 12.71 18.14 -4.28
C SER A 443 12.01 16.81 -4.56
N VAL A 444 12.11 15.84 -3.64
CA VAL A 444 11.51 14.51 -3.83
C VAL A 444 9.99 14.55 -3.64
N ALA A 445 9.50 15.30 -2.65
CA ALA A 445 8.06 15.43 -2.44
C ALA A 445 7.38 16.18 -3.58
N THR A 446 7.97 17.27 -4.08
CA THR A 446 7.37 18.05 -5.18
C THR A 446 7.14 17.19 -6.41
N LYS A 447 8.19 16.49 -6.91
CA LYS A 447 8.02 15.63 -8.09
C LYS A 447 7.06 14.46 -7.86
N ALA A 448 7.03 13.89 -6.65
CA ALA A 448 6.12 12.79 -6.33
C ALA A 448 4.66 13.24 -6.27
N LEU A 449 4.38 14.42 -5.69
CA LEU A 449 3.03 14.99 -5.58
C LEU A 449 2.54 15.59 -6.90
N GLU A 450 3.44 16.04 -7.77
CA GLU A 450 3.09 16.42 -9.15
C GLU A 450 2.63 15.22 -9.97
N GLU A 451 3.22 14.04 -9.74
CA GLU A 451 2.84 12.80 -10.44
C GLU A 451 1.58 12.15 -9.83
N ASP A 452 1.46 12.09 -8.51
CA ASP A 452 0.25 11.61 -7.82
C ASP A 452 0.00 12.37 -6.50
N PRO A 453 -0.96 13.30 -6.46
CA PRO A 453 -1.27 14.07 -5.25
C PRO A 453 -1.66 13.24 -4.04
N ARG A 454 -2.15 12.00 -4.23
CA ARG A 454 -2.53 11.11 -3.12
C ARG A 454 -1.33 10.65 -2.31
N GLN A 455 -0.11 10.76 -2.84
CA GLN A 455 1.10 10.40 -2.11
C GLN A 455 1.35 11.31 -0.91
N VAL A 456 0.63 12.44 -0.80
CA VAL A 456 0.68 13.32 0.38
C VAL A 456 0.41 12.53 1.66
N TYR A 457 -0.49 11.53 1.62
CA TYR A 457 -0.84 10.67 2.75
C TYR A 457 0.30 9.73 3.20
N ARG A 458 1.29 9.47 2.33
CA ARG A 458 2.51 8.73 2.69
C ARG A 458 3.61 9.64 3.23
N PHE A 459 3.56 10.92 2.90
CA PHE A 459 4.63 11.88 3.21
C PHE A 459 4.24 12.85 4.31
N MET A 460 3.03 12.74 4.87
CA MET A 460 2.51 13.73 5.81
C MET A 460 3.48 13.98 6.97
N TRP A 461 4.12 12.94 7.50
CA TRP A 461 5.07 13.08 8.61
C TRP A 461 6.30 13.88 8.19
N SER A 462 6.98 13.43 7.15
CA SER A 462 8.21 14.07 6.64
C SER A 462 7.98 15.50 6.15
N LEU A 463 6.82 15.77 5.53
CA LEU A 463 6.43 17.14 5.16
C LEU A 463 6.13 18.02 6.37
N SER A 464 5.52 17.46 7.43
CA SER A 464 5.26 18.20 8.67
C SER A 464 6.56 18.57 9.38
N VAL A 465 7.55 17.67 9.37
CA VAL A 465 8.90 17.95 9.87
C VAL A 465 9.59 19.01 9.04
N ALA A 466 9.50 18.95 7.71
CA ALA A 466 10.09 19.99 6.86
C ALA A 466 9.45 21.36 7.08
N LEU A 467 8.12 21.42 7.24
CA LEU A 467 7.39 22.66 7.49
C LEU A 467 7.80 23.32 8.81
N SER A 468 8.15 22.54 9.84
CA SER A 468 8.56 23.11 11.12
C SER A 468 9.92 23.81 11.11
N LYS A 469 10.77 23.49 10.12
CA LYS A 469 12.09 24.11 9.95
C LYS A 469 12.14 25.12 8.83
N MET A 470 11.21 25.05 7.88
CA MET A 470 11.15 25.95 6.75
C MET A 470 9.71 26.36 6.47
N ASN A 471 9.38 27.62 6.73
CA ASN A 471 8.05 28.16 6.44
C ASN A 471 7.85 28.29 4.92
N GLN A 472 7.29 27.25 4.29
CA GLN A 472 6.94 27.21 2.86
C GLN A 472 5.42 27.11 2.70
N ALA A 473 4.85 28.08 1.98
CA ALA A 473 3.42 28.10 1.67
C ALA A 473 2.95 26.83 0.93
N TRP A 474 3.80 26.27 0.06
CA TRP A 474 3.50 25.03 -0.64
C TRP A 474 3.34 23.84 0.31
N LEU A 475 4.25 23.63 1.27
CA LEU A 475 4.16 22.56 2.26
C LEU A 475 2.89 22.70 3.12
N SER A 476 2.62 23.92 3.57
CA SER A 476 1.41 24.24 4.34
C SER A 476 0.14 23.88 3.55
N THR A 477 0.10 24.22 2.26
CA THR A 477 -1.03 23.91 1.37
C THR A 477 -1.24 22.40 1.20
N GLN A 478 -0.18 21.62 1.00
CA GLN A 478 -0.31 20.16 0.84
C GLN A 478 -0.79 19.49 2.13
N LEU A 479 -0.23 19.89 3.28
CA LEU A 479 -0.62 19.36 4.58
C LEU A 479 -2.05 19.76 4.96
N ALA A 480 -2.47 20.99 4.65
CA ALA A 480 -3.85 21.43 4.88
C ALA A 480 -4.86 20.56 4.13
N LYS A 481 -4.59 20.21 2.87
CA LYS A 481 -5.43 19.30 2.09
C LYS A 481 -5.52 17.91 2.73
N ALA A 482 -4.38 17.35 3.14
CA ALA A 482 -4.34 16.04 3.76
C ALA A 482 -5.06 16.00 5.13
N ARG A 483 -4.99 17.10 5.90
CA ARG A 483 -5.68 17.27 7.19
C ARG A 483 -7.21 17.30 7.08
N VAL A 484 -7.79 17.54 5.91
CA VAL A 484 -9.25 17.39 5.71
C VAL A 484 -9.70 15.95 5.96
N LEU A 485 -8.85 14.97 5.61
CA LEU A 485 -9.10 13.56 5.90
C LEU A 485 -8.50 13.12 7.24
N LEU A 486 -7.29 13.58 7.56
CA LEU A 486 -6.54 13.18 8.75
C LEU A 486 -6.30 14.40 9.66
N PRO A 487 -7.33 14.90 10.35
CA PRO A 487 -7.28 16.19 11.06
C PRO A 487 -6.27 16.23 12.20
N ARG A 488 -5.95 15.07 12.79
CA ARG A 488 -5.02 14.94 13.92
C ARG A 488 -3.58 14.71 13.54
N PHE A 489 -3.31 14.57 12.24
CA PHE A 489 -1.97 14.29 11.79
C PHE A 489 -1.10 15.57 11.89
N GLY A 490 -0.03 15.51 12.66
CA GLY A 490 0.92 16.61 12.87
C GLY A 490 2.19 16.14 13.58
N VAL A 491 3.21 16.99 13.67
CA VAL A 491 4.42 16.74 14.49
C VAL A 491 4.13 17.18 15.93
N PRO A 492 4.64 16.52 16.98
CA PRO A 492 4.22 16.84 18.33
C PRO A 492 4.61 18.27 18.67
N GLY A 493 3.67 19.02 19.24
CA GLY A 493 3.93 20.36 19.76
C GLY A 493 5.16 20.39 20.67
N LEU A 494 5.37 19.37 21.51
CA LEU A 494 6.56 19.27 22.37
C LEU A 494 7.88 19.14 21.61
N ILE A 495 7.92 18.39 20.49
CA ILE A 495 9.14 18.33 19.68
C ILE A 495 9.37 19.71 19.07
N LEU A 496 8.32 20.37 18.58
CA LEU A 496 8.43 21.72 17.99
C LEU A 496 8.86 22.79 19.01
N GLU A 497 8.33 22.73 20.24
CA GLU A 497 8.66 23.62 21.36
C GLU A 497 10.09 23.40 21.89
N GLN A 498 10.58 22.15 21.89
CA GLN A 498 11.98 21.86 22.23
C GLN A 498 12.94 22.19 21.08
N CYS A 499 12.46 22.12 19.84
CA CYS A 499 13.23 22.41 18.63
C CYS A 499 13.38 23.91 18.34
N VAL A 500 12.54 24.77 18.93
CA VAL A 500 12.63 26.24 18.80
C VAL A 500 11.99 26.93 20.01
N GLY A 501 12.66 27.93 20.59
CA GLY A 501 12.03 28.96 21.43
C GLY A 501 11.05 29.86 20.65
N LEU A 502 10.08 29.28 19.94
CA LEU A 502 9.01 29.96 19.24
C LEU A 502 7.67 29.52 19.84
N HIS A 503 7.02 30.44 20.53
CA HIS A 503 5.59 30.39 20.78
C HIS A 503 4.86 30.17 19.46
N VAL A 504 4.20 29.02 19.33
CA VAL A 504 3.12 28.88 18.35
C VAL A 504 1.93 29.63 18.94
N SER A 505 1.70 30.85 18.45
CA SER A 505 0.46 31.57 18.71
C SER A 505 -0.69 30.74 18.17
N ASN A 506 -1.51 30.24 19.09
CA ASN A 506 -2.75 29.55 18.80
C ASN A 506 -3.80 30.62 18.42
N GLU A 507 -3.77 31.11 17.18
CA GLU A 507 -4.82 31.98 16.64
C GLU A 507 -5.44 31.32 15.42
N GLY A 508 -6.67 30.83 15.60
CA GLY A 508 -7.46 30.19 14.55
C GLY A 508 -8.57 29.29 15.05
N ALA A 509 -9.21 29.63 16.18
CA ALA A 509 -10.48 29.05 16.60
C ALA A 509 -11.34 30.17 17.22
N GLN A 510 -11.98 30.94 16.34
CA GLN A 510 -13.28 31.58 16.59
C GLN A 510 -14.15 31.38 15.36
#